data_AF-A0A0A2LPK6-F1
#
_entry.id   AF-A0A0A2LPK6-F1
#
_cell.length_a   1.000
_cell.length_b   1.000
_cell.length_c   1.000
_cell.angle_alpha   90.00
_cell.angle_beta   90.00
_cell.angle_gamma   90.00
#
_symmetry.space_group_name_H-M   'P 1'
#
loop_
_entity.id
_entity.type
_entity.pdbx_description
1 polymer ?
#
loop_
_entity_poly.entity_id
_entity_poly.type
_entity_poly.pdbx_seq_one_letter_code
_entity_poly.pdbx_strand_id
1 'polypeptide(L)'
;MMLNEQPPTLGHHLLGIEPVRVSSAVDRKPERSTGKRLHNLRLATEYTSLVSHAPWDLAQIIGPHVFKSNCPSLPRFINYGLGITISTVRYVLFSFSAFVFYAIFYFASINGLHELGRKSIGSGKLPSIDAPLRTVYTGIEAIDHVFTLSTTFSYPTLDGHNPGLSLHGIGFSGIFSASWTLIILESWRKGNAGTIAAHPTMFGLIAQVLTFAFGIPLTCGLQLGCSITAHSPHADNIRIPRAVLVALPLIYVVGYMVPTVAMALPAPSVISVDLKQVAIAFWHPWPAYVSILTTFAYLTLSPFFSNNHRASMSSLRWVYAFAFANASLSHIVSWVVSLATVVVPVLFEERFLGSLHPANVFSVSLPWSGLTVGNLGDGVHVFLQWDYNIGSAGVLIWAISLYTAAHKHLLNPVSSPSLLFKIALLTLVAGPAAAAVELIWERDELVFTETVGSRQEASKASKSTEGSVT
;
A
#
# COMPACT_ATOMS: atom_id res chain seq x y z
N MET A 1 62.65 -51.52 -7.66
CA MET A 1 62.50 -52.19 -8.96
C MET A 1 62.15 -51.12 -9.98
N MET A 2 63.19 -50.65 -10.67
CA MET A 2 63.28 -49.83 -11.90
C MET A 2 62.38 -48.57 -12.05
N LEU A 3 62.91 -47.35 -11.84
CA LEU A 3 63.74 -46.46 -12.73
C LEU A 3 62.83 -45.60 -13.65
N ASN A 4 63.02 -44.31 -13.95
CA ASN A 4 64.05 -43.28 -13.70
C ASN A 4 63.40 -41.91 -14.04
N GLU A 5 63.53 -40.86 -13.22
CA GLU A 5 64.45 -39.70 -13.31
C GLU A 5 64.04 -38.51 -14.20
N GLN A 6 64.31 -37.32 -13.65
CA GLN A 6 63.92 -35.96 -14.07
C GLN A 6 64.96 -35.26 -15.02
N PRO A 7 65.16 -33.92 -15.06
CA PRO A 7 64.79 -32.96 -16.15
C PRO A 7 66.04 -32.18 -16.66
N PRO A 8 66.10 -30.82 -16.70
CA PRO A 8 65.55 -29.80 -17.62
C PRO A 8 66.65 -29.10 -18.48
N THR A 9 66.30 -28.13 -19.34
CA THR A 9 67.27 -27.10 -19.79
C THR A 9 66.66 -25.70 -19.88
N LEU A 10 67.38 -24.78 -19.23
CA LEU A 10 67.26 -23.32 -19.21
C LEU A 10 68.15 -22.71 -20.32
N GLY A 11 67.83 -21.52 -20.82
CA GLY A 11 68.71 -20.73 -21.68
C GLY A 11 68.39 -19.24 -21.62
N HIS A 12 69.34 -18.46 -21.08
CA HIS A 12 69.33 -17.04 -20.74
C HIS A 12 69.76 -16.09 -21.89
N HIS A 13 69.60 -14.77 -21.62
CA HIS A 13 70.30 -13.56 -22.14
C HIS A 13 69.49 -12.69 -23.13
N LEU A 14 69.49 -11.34 -23.12
CA LEU A 14 70.20 -10.28 -22.38
C LEU A 14 69.46 -8.93 -22.55
N LEU A 15 69.54 -8.09 -21.51
CA LEU A 15 69.60 -6.62 -21.42
C LEU A 15 69.49 -5.73 -22.68
N GLY A 16 68.70 -4.65 -22.55
CA GLY A 16 68.78 -3.42 -23.35
C GLY A 16 68.03 -2.25 -22.71
N ILE A 17 68.78 -1.29 -22.16
CA ILE A 17 68.34 0.00 -21.60
C ILE A 17 68.45 1.11 -22.68
N GLU A 18 67.70 2.21 -22.48
CA GLU A 18 67.89 3.61 -22.99
C GLU A 18 67.02 4.12 -24.19
N PRO A 19 66.81 5.45 -24.42
CA PRO A 19 65.80 6.28 -23.71
C PRO A 19 65.03 7.33 -24.58
N VAL A 20 64.26 8.21 -23.90
CA VAL A 20 63.84 9.60 -24.28
C VAL A 20 62.77 9.81 -25.39
N ARG A 21 61.61 10.39 -25.02
CA ARG A 21 61.25 11.79 -25.37
C ARG A 21 60.00 12.29 -24.64
N VAL A 22 60.20 13.33 -23.84
CA VAL A 22 59.19 14.27 -23.35
C VAL A 22 58.72 15.12 -24.53
N SER A 23 57.41 15.29 -24.72
CA SER A 23 56.86 16.41 -25.49
C SER A 23 55.47 16.81 -24.99
N SER A 24 55.49 17.95 -24.30
CA SER A 24 54.49 19.04 -24.23
C SER A 24 53.00 18.75 -24.18
N ALA A 25 52.44 19.20 -23.05
CA ALA A 25 51.10 19.70 -22.85
C ALA A 25 50.48 20.44 -24.05
N VAL A 26 49.24 20.07 -24.37
CA VAL A 26 48.29 20.91 -25.08
C VAL A 26 46.95 20.85 -24.35
N ASP A 27 46.51 22.03 -23.94
CA ASP A 27 45.20 22.40 -23.39
C ASP A 27 44.02 21.51 -23.84
N ARG A 28 43.32 20.90 -22.88
CA ARG A 28 41.91 20.53 -23.07
C ARG A 28 41.03 21.19 -22.00
N LYS A 29 40.27 22.17 -22.48
CA LYS A 29 39.12 22.80 -21.82
C LYS A 29 38.16 21.76 -21.21
N PRO A 30 37.45 22.10 -20.11
CA PRO A 30 36.44 21.23 -19.52
C PRO A 30 35.20 21.21 -20.42
N GLU A 31 34.92 20.06 -21.03
CA GLU A 31 33.70 19.85 -21.81
C GLU A 31 32.50 19.65 -20.87
N ARG A 32 31.82 20.78 -20.64
CA ARG A 32 30.44 20.98 -20.19
C ARG A 32 29.56 19.73 -20.02
N SER A 33 29.10 19.56 -18.78
CA SER A 33 28.05 18.65 -18.29
C SER A 33 26.64 18.81 -18.88
N THR A 34 26.48 19.51 -20.01
CA THR A 34 25.18 19.73 -20.68
C THR A 34 24.67 18.50 -21.43
N GLY A 35 25.53 17.56 -21.84
CA GLY A 35 25.13 16.35 -22.58
C GLY A 35 24.29 15.37 -21.76
N LYS A 36 24.67 15.11 -20.49
CA LYS A 36 23.88 14.27 -19.57
C LYS A 36 22.56 14.91 -19.17
N ARG A 37 22.51 16.25 -19.06
CA ARG A 37 21.28 16.99 -18.74
C ARG A 37 20.27 16.98 -19.90
N LEU A 38 20.75 17.10 -21.14
CA LEU A 38 19.91 17.00 -22.35
C LEU A 38 19.46 15.57 -22.64
N HIS A 39 20.27 14.55 -22.34
CA HIS A 39 19.85 13.15 -22.43
C HIS A 39 18.77 12.81 -21.38
N ASN A 40 18.92 13.29 -20.14
CA ASN A 40 17.92 13.12 -19.08
C ASN A 40 16.62 13.91 -19.34
N LEU A 41 16.71 15.09 -19.97
CA LEU A 41 15.52 15.84 -20.43
C LEU A 41 14.83 15.14 -21.59
N ARG A 42 15.57 14.51 -22.51
CA ARG A 42 14.99 13.74 -23.62
C ARG A 42 14.30 12.46 -23.13
N LEU A 43 14.87 11.78 -22.14
CA LEU A 43 14.24 10.66 -21.43
C LEU A 43 13.00 11.09 -20.62
N ALA A 44 13.01 12.28 -20.01
CA ALA A 44 11.84 12.82 -19.33
C ALA A 44 10.71 13.15 -20.32
N THR A 45 11.03 13.67 -21.52
CA THR A 45 10.07 13.94 -22.60
C THR A 45 9.56 12.65 -23.27
N GLU A 46 10.40 11.63 -23.44
CA GLU A 46 10.00 10.29 -23.90
C GLU A 46 9.18 9.54 -22.83
N TYR A 47 9.41 9.80 -21.54
CA TYR A 47 8.58 9.29 -20.45
C TYR A 47 7.22 10.01 -20.39
N THR A 48 7.17 11.32 -20.72
CA THR A 48 5.88 12.01 -20.94
C THR A 48 5.17 11.44 -22.16
N SER A 49 5.90 11.04 -23.20
CA SER A 49 5.37 10.36 -24.39
C SER A 49 4.82 8.96 -24.08
N LEU A 50 5.54 8.12 -23.33
CA LEU A 50 5.08 6.77 -22.92
C LEU A 50 3.92 6.81 -21.92
N VAL A 51 3.90 7.80 -21.02
CA VAL A 51 2.74 8.07 -20.15
C VAL A 51 1.58 8.69 -20.96
N SER A 52 1.85 9.42 -22.05
CA SER A 52 0.82 9.99 -22.94
C SER A 52 0.31 9.07 -24.06
N HIS A 53 0.98 7.94 -24.32
CA HIS A 53 0.61 6.96 -25.35
C HIS A 53 0.00 5.67 -24.77
N ALA A 54 0.00 5.50 -23.44
CA ALA A 54 -1.08 4.78 -22.81
C ALA A 54 -2.36 5.64 -22.98
N PRO A 55 -3.50 5.07 -23.43
CA PRO A 55 -4.72 5.84 -23.62
C PRO A 55 -5.32 6.17 -22.25
N TRP A 56 -4.69 7.08 -21.50
CA TRP A 56 -5.25 7.70 -20.32
C TRP A 56 -6.08 8.91 -20.74
N ASP A 57 -7.13 8.63 -21.51
CA ASP A 57 -8.29 9.52 -21.54
C ASP A 57 -9.15 9.21 -20.30
N LEU A 58 -8.53 9.36 -19.11
CA LEU A 58 -9.21 9.25 -17.81
C LEU A 58 -10.38 10.25 -17.71
N ALA A 59 -10.35 11.32 -18.51
CA ALA A 59 -11.44 12.28 -18.67
C ALA A 59 -12.64 11.73 -19.46
N GLN A 60 -12.47 10.70 -20.31
CA GLN A 60 -13.58 10.03 -20.99
C GLN A 60 -14.20 8.91 -20.13
N ILE A 61 -13.40 8.21 -19.32
CA ILE A 61 -13.89 7.16 -18.41
C ILE A 61 -14.53 7.78 -17.14
N ILE A 62 -13.97 8.90 -16.66
CA ILE A 62 -14.49 9.70 -15.56
C ILE A 62 -15.03 10.99 -16.17
N GLY A 63 -16.24 10.93 -16.73
CA GLY A 63 -16.84 12.10 -17.38
C GLY A 63 -16.82 13.36 -16.50
N PRO A 64 -16.83 14.57 -17.10
CA PRO A 64 -16.69 15.85 -16.39
C PRO A 64 -17.81 16.18 -15.39
N HIS A 65 -18.77 15.28 -15.20
CA HIS A 65 -19.90 15.44 -14.27
C HIS A 65 -19.66 14.88 -12.86
N VAL A 66 -18.52 14.24 -12.56
CA VAL A 66 -18.26 13.61 -11.24
C VAL A 66 -17.73 14.59 -10.18
N PHE A 67 -17.24 15.78 -10.55
CA PHE A 67 -16.61 16.73 -9.61
C PHE A 67 -17.50 17.91 -9.16
N LYS A 68 -18.78 17.66 -8.88
CA LYS A 68 -19.56 18.54 -7.98
C LYS A 68 -19.62 17.91 -6.59
N SER A 69 -18.47 17.79 -5.92
CA SER A 69 -18.45 17.42 -4.50
C SER A 69 -18.88 18.63 -3.67
N ASN A 70 -19.93 18.48 -2.85
CA ASN A 70 -20.31 19.44 -1.81
C ASN A 70 -19.28 19.42 -0.67
N CYS A 71 -18.03 19.77 -0.96
CA CYS A 71 -17.01 19.98 0.06
C CYS A 71 -17.30 21.36 0.68
N PRO A 72 -17.65 21.46 1.98
CA PRO A 72 -17.97 22.74 2.59
C PRO A 72 -16.78 23.70 2.47
N SER A 73 -17.07 24.97 2.19
CA SER A 73 -16.06 26.03 2.20
C SER A 73 -15.39 26.10 3.58
N LEU A 74 -14.06 26.24 3.58
CA LEU A 74 -13.20 26.22 4.77
C LEU A 74 -13.78 27.03 5.94
N PRO A 75 -13.83 26.48 7.17
CA PRO A 75 -13.87 27.32 8.36
C PRO A 75 -12.56 28.12 8.45
N ARG A 76 -12.67 29.39 8.87
CA ARG A 76 -11.52 30.29 9.09
C ARG A 76 -10.49 29.62 10.00
N PHE A 77 -9.22 29.80 9.65
CA PHE A 77 -8.06 29.46 10.47
C PHE A 77 -8.26 29.98 11.90
N ILE A 78 -8.45 29.07 12.84
CA ILE A 78 -8.28 29.41 14.25
C ILE A 78 -6.91 28.87 14.68
N ASN A 79 -6.04 29.83 14.98
CA ASN A 79 -4.65 29.63 15.33
C ASN A 79 -4.57 29.09 16.76
N TYR A 80 -4.07 27.87 16.95
CA TYR A 80 -3.91 27.25 18.27
C TYR A 80 -2.55 26.56 18.34
N GLY A 81 -1.76 26.93 19.35
CA GLY A 81 -0.31 26.71 19.45
C GLY A 81 0.16 25.28 19.18
N LEU A 82 1.33 25.20 18.52
CA LEU A 82 2.25 24.06 18.34
C LEU A 82 1.66 22.65 18.18
N GLY A 83 0.44 22.51 17.66
CA GLY A 83 -0.22 21.25 17.37
C GLY A 83 -0.54 21.16 15.88
N ILE A 84 -0.06 20.11 15.22
CA ILE A 84 -0.35 19.83 13.82
C ILE A 84 -1.88 19.74 13.64
N THR A 85 -2.46 20.63 12.84
CA THR A 85 -3.91 20.67 12.59
C THR A 85 -4.30 19.62 11.53
N ILE A 86 -5.56 19.19 11.49
CA ILE A 86 -6.11 18.33 10.39
C ILE A 86 -5.77 18.93 9.02
N SER A 87 -5.88 20.26 8.91
CA SER A 87 -5.51 21.02 7.71
C SER A 87 -4.03 20.89 7.34
N THR A 88 -3.12 20.71 8.29
CA THR A 88 -1.70 20.46 8.04
C THR A 88 -1.48 19.00 7.63
N VAL A 89 -2.12 18.05 8.31
CA VAL A 89 -1.93 16.61 8.03
C VAL A 89 -2.40 16.23 6.62
N ARG A 90 -3.51 16.80 6.12
CA ARG A 90 -3.98 16.51 4.76
C ARG A 90 -2.89 16.80 3.71
N TYR A 91 -2.10 17.86 3.90
CA TYR A 91 -1.03 18.21 2.96
C TYR A 91 0.15 17.25 3.08
N VAL A 92 0.46 16.75 4.29
CA VAL A 92 1.44 15.68 4.48
C VAL A 92 1.03 14.43 3.71
N LEU A 93 -0.26 14.05 3.77
CA LEU A 93 -0.79 12.90 3.02
C LEU A 93 -0.73 13.11 1.50
N PHE A 94 -1.05 14.31 1.00
CA PHE A 94 -0.86 14.63 -0.41
C PHE A 94 0.62 14.63 -0.82
N SER A 95 1.52 15.07 0.06
CA SER A 95 2.96 14.97 -0.17
C SER A 95 3.42 13.52 -0.23
N PHE A 96 2.84 12.60 0.55
CA PHE A 96 3.13 11.16 0.44
C PHE A 96 2.68 10.62 -0.92
N SER A 97 1.46 10.93 -1.38
CA SER A 97 1.02 10.54 -2.72
C SER A 97 1.92 11.13 -3.81
N ALA A 98 2.36 12.39 -3.68
CA ALA A 98 3.28 13.00 -4.65
C ALA A 98 4.68 12.35 -4.59
N PHE A 99 5.14 11.96 -3.40
CA PHE A 99 6.46 11.37 -3.20
C PHE A 99 6.60 10.00 -3.86
N VAL A 100 5.49 9.28 -4.10
CA VAL A 100 5.45 8.03 -4.89
C VAL A 100 6.10 8.19 -6.26
N PHE A 101 5.89 9.32 -6.94
CA PHE A 101 6.51 9.55 -8.26
C PHE A 101 8.04 9.52 -8.19
N TYR A 102 8.61 9.92 -7.05
CA TYR A 102 10.05 9.88 -6.83
C TYR A 102 10.51 8.52 -6.28
N ALA A 103 9.92 8.07 -5.17
CA ALA A 103 10.39 6.90 -4.43
C ALA A 103 10.09 5.57 -5.13
N ILE A 104 9.03 5.52 -5.94
CA ILE A 104 8.57 4.31 -6.61
C ILE A 104 8.83 4.42 -8.11
N PHE A 105 8.15 5.33 -8.82
CA PHE A 105 8.20 5.35 -10.30
C PHE A 105 9.55 5.82 -10.86
N TYR A 106 10.10 6.92 -10.36
CA TYR A 106 11.43 7.37 -10.78
C TYR A 106 12.50 6.35 -10.37
N PHE A 107 12.42 5.81 -9.15
CA PHE A 107 13.39 4.81 -8.70
C PHE A 107 13.35 3.54 -9.55
N ALA A 108 12.16 3.02 -9.85
CA ALA A 108 11.95 1.88 -10.76
C ALA A 108 12.50 2.12 -12.18
N SER A 109 12.52 3.37 -12.63
CA SER A 109 13.11 3.74 -13.91
C SER A 109 14.64 3.68 -13.86
N ILE A 110 15.26 4.27 -12.83
CA ILE A 110 16.73 4.36 -12.75
C ILE A 110 17.40 3.08 -12.24
N ASN A 111 16.69 2.23 -11.50
CA ASN A 111 17.23 0.97 -10.99
C ASN A 111 17.14 -0.19 -12.00
N GLY A 112 16.45 0.02 -13.13
CA GLY A 112 16.32 -0.97 -14.21
C GLY A 112 15.04 -1.81 -14.20
N LEU A 113 14.17 -1.68 -13.18
CA LEU A 113 12.90 -2.43 -13.10
C LEU A 113 12.04 -2.24 -14.35
N HIS A 114 11.85 -1.00 -14.81
CA HIS A 114 11.02 -0.74 -16.00
C HIS A 114 11.57 -1.39 -17.27
N GLU A 115 12.90 -1.40 -17.44
CA GLU A 115 13.56 -2.03 -18.58
C GLU A 115 13.35 -3.55 -18.57
N LEU A 116 13.55 -4.17 -17.40
CA LEU A 116 13.35 -5.60 -17.21
C LEU A 116 11.90 -6.01 -17.46
N GLY A 117 10.93 -5.21 -16.99
CA GLY A 117 9.51 -5.46 -17.21
C GLY A 117 9.13 -5.40 -18.69
N ARG A 118 9.61 -4.37 -19.41
CA ARG A 118 9.37 -4.24 -20.85
C ARG A 118 10.02 -5.36 -21.65
N LYS A 119 11.23 -5.77 -21.25
CA LYS A 119 11.92 -6.92 -21.87
C LYS A 119 11.14 -8.22 -21.66
N SER A 120 10.60 -8.45 -20.47
CA SER A 120 9.75 -9.63 -20.20
C SER A 120 8.52 -9.63 -21.10
N ILE A 121 7.76 -8.52 -21.13
CA ILE A 121 6.56 -8.40 -21.97
C ILE A 121 6.91 -8.56 -23.45
N GLY A 122 7.94 -7.86 -23.94
CA GLY A 122 8.38 -7.93 -25.34
C GLY A 122 8.88 -9.30 -25.76
N SER A 123 9.38 -10.12 -24.82
CA SER A 123 9.77 -11.51 -25.09
C SER A 123 8.59 -12.47 -25.17
N GLY A 124 7.39 -12.07 -24.71
CA GLY A 124 6.22 -12.94 -24.62
C GLY A 124 6.38 -14.06 -23.58
N LYS A 125 7.31 -13.91 -22.62
CA LYS A 125 7.61 -14.91 -21.59
C LYS A 125 7.46 -14.35 -20.18
N LEU A 126 7.12 -15.24 -19.26
CA LEU A 126 7.09 -14.95 -17.83
C LEU A 126 8.49 -14.61 -17.29
N PRO A 127 8.58 -13.78 -16.23
CA PRO A 127 9.85 -13.21 -15.81
C PRO A 127 10.83 -14.19 -15.15
N SER A 128 10.32 -15.22 -14.45
CA SER A 128 11.15 -16.14 -13.67
C SER A 128 11.25 -17.55 -14.29
N ILE A 129 10.40 -17.86 -15.26
CA ILE A 129 10.30 -19.19 -15.86
C ILE A 129 10.17 -19.08 -17.38
N ASP A 130 10.68 -20.08 -18.11
CA ASP A 130 10.55 -20.15 -19.56
C ASP A 130 9.15 -20.67 -19.97
N ALA A 131 8.13 -19.84 -19.76
CA ALA A 131 6.75 -20.13 -20.12
C ALA A 131 6.06 -18.91 -20.76
N PRO A 132 5.06 -19.12 -21.64
CA PRO A 132 4.36 -18.02 -22.31
C PRO A 132 3.67 -17.06 -21.35
N LEU A 133 3.85 -15.77 -21.59
CA LEU A 133 3.10 -14.70 -20.95
C LEU A 133 1.74 -14.56 -21.64
N ARG A 134 0.67 -14.61 -20.87
CA ARG A 134 -0.69 -14.37 -21.36
C ARG A 134 -0.89 -12.89 -21.61
N THR A 135 -1.28 -12.56 -22.85
CA THR A 135 -1.53 -11.19 -23.30
C THR A 135 -2.99 -10.90 -23.65
N VAL A 136 -3.85 -11.93 -23.66
CA VAL A 136 -5.28 -11.80 -23.96
C VAL A 136 -6.09 -12.43 -22.82
N TYR A 137 -6.91 -11.62 -22.16
CA TYR A 137 -7.73 -12.03 -21.01
C TYR A 137 -9.21 -11.85 -21.31
N THR A 138 -9.58 -10.69 -21.84
CA THR A 138 -10.96 -10.26 -22.09
C THR A 138 -11.25 -10.05 -23.57
N GLY A 139 -10.20 -9.86 -24.39
CA GLY A 139 -10.32 -9.46 -25.80
C GLY A 139 -10.37 -7.95 -26.00
N ILE A 140 -10.37 -7.15 -24.92
CA ILE A 140 -10.31 -5.68 -24.97
C ILE A 140 -8.85 -5.26 -24.76
N GLU A 141 -8.21 -4.76 -25.81
CA GLU A 141 -6.77 -4.48 -25.85
C GLU A 141 -6.26 -3.65 -24.66
N ALA A 142 -6.94 -2.55 -24.32
CA ALA A 142 -6.54 -1.69 -23.22
C ALA A 142 -6.59 -2.40 -21.86
N ILE A 143 -7.61 -3.25 -21.62
CA ILE A 143 -7.78 -4.01 -20.38
C ILE A 143 -6.73 -5.12 -20.32
N ASP A 144 -6.55 -5.83 -21.43
CA ASP A 144 -5.61 -6.93 -21.54
C ASP A 144 -4.16 -6.46 -21.39
N HIS A 145 -3.83 -5.26 -21.88
CA HIS A 145 -2.53 -4.63 -21.64
C HIS A 145 -2.29 -4.36 -20.15
N VAL A 146 -3.28 -3.81 -19.43
CA VAL A 146 -3.18 -3.59 -17.98
C VAL A 146 -3.00 -4.90 -17.23
N PHE A 147 -3.77 -5.95 -17.57
CA PHE A 147 -3.61 -7.26 -16.93
C PHE A 147 -2.28 -7.94 -17.27
N THR A 148 -1.76 -7.78 -18.48
CA THR A 148 -0.44 -8.29 -18.87
C THR A 148 0.66 -7.63 -18.05
N LEU A 149 0.63 -6.29 -17.93
CA LEU A 149 1.59 -5.53 -17.13
C LEU A 149 1.53 -5.94 -15.66
N SER A 150 0.33 -6.00 -15.11
CA SER A 150 0.12 -6.30 -13.70
C SER A 150 0.46 -7.76 -13.35
N THR A 151 0.21 -8.68 -14.28
CA THR A 151 0.64 -10.09 -14.17
C THR A 151 2.16 -10.19 -14.21
N THR A 152 2.82 -9.52 -15.15
CA THR A 152 4.29 -9.51 -15.24
C THR A 152 4.92 -8.97 -13.95
N PHE A 153 4.35 -7.91 -13.38
CA PHE A 153 4.80 -7.33 -12.12
C PHE A 153 4.57 -8.24 -10.91
N SER A 154 3.40 -8.89 -10.82
CA SER A 154 3.00 -9.65 -9.63
C SER A 154 3.51 -11.10 -9.62
N TYR A 155 3.83 -11.67 -10.78
CA TYR A 155 4.25 -13.07 -10.89
C TYR A 155 5.48 -13.42 -10.02
N PRO A 156 6.58 -12.62 -10.02
CA PRO A 156 7.76 -12.89 -9.19
C PRO A 156 7.48 -12.94 -7.67
N THR A 157 6.42 -12.28 -7.22
CA THR A 157 6.00 -12.28 -5.82
C THR A 157 5.36 -13.61 -5.42
N LEU A 158 4.80 -14.34 -6.39
CA LEU A 158 3.91 -15.48 -6.16
C LEU A 158 4.52 -16.81 -6.62
N ASP A 159 5.61 -16.80 -7.37
CA ASP A 159 6.19 -17.99 -8.00
C ASP A 159 7.21 -18.76 -7.14
N GLY A 160 7.53 -18.25 -5.94
CA GLY A 160 8.44 -18.88 -4.98
C GLY A 160 9.93 -18.79 -5.34
N HIS A 161 10.31 -18.19 -6.47
CA HIS A 161 11.72 -18.03 -6.85
C HIS A 161 12.41 -16.89 -6.08
N ASN A 162 11.63 -15.98 -5.49
CA ASN A 162 12.10 -14.86 -4.70
C ASN A 162 11.53 -14.94 -3.26
N PRO A 163 12.09 -15.79 -2.37
CA PRO A 163 11.50 -16.06 -1.06
C PRO A 163 11.32 -14.81 -0.19
N GLY A 164 12.28 -13.89 -0.22
CA GLY A 164 12.20 -12.63 0.51
C GLY A 164 11.08 -11.73 0.00
N LEU A 165 10.90 -11.65 -1.31
CA LEU A 165 9.80 -10.92 -1.94
C LEU A 165 8.45 -11.57 -1.60
N SER A 166 8.34 -12.89 -1.69
CA SER A 166 7.11 -13.60 -1.31
C SER A 166 6.76 -13.36 0.15
N LEU A 167 7.73 -13.41 1.06
CA LEU A 167 7.52 -13.14 2.49
C LEU A 167 7.11 -11.69 2.76
N HIS A 168 7.70 -10.72 2.04
CA HIS A 168 7.26 -9.32 2.05
C HIS A 168 5.83 -9.18 1.54
N GLY A 169 5.47 -9.88 0.47
CA GLY A 169 4.13 -9.93 -0.10
C GLY A 169 3.07 -10.41 0.88
N ILE A 170 3.39 -11.41 1.72
CA ILE A 170 2.50 -11.86 2.80
C ILE A 170 2.20 -10.71 3.77
N GLY A 171 3.23 -10.01 4.24
CA GLY A 171 3.08 -8.88 5.16
C GLY A 171 2.31 -7.72 4.53
N PHE A 172 2.63 -7.42 3.26
CA PHE A 172 1.96 -6.38 2.47
C PHE A 172 0.45 -6.67 2.29
N SER A 173 0.07 -7.93 2.06
CA SER A 173 -1.34 -8.32 1.87
C SER A 173 -2.20 -7.99 3.10
N GLY A 174 -1.72 -8.28 4.31
CA GLY A 174 -2.45 -7.98 5.55
C GLY A 174 -2.67 -6.48 5.75
N ILE A 175 -1.64 -5.67 5.50
CA ILE A 175 -1.75 -4.20 5.57
C ILE A 175 -2.71 -3.66 4.52
N PHE A 176 -2.62 -4.15 3.29
CA PHE A 176 -3.52 -3.70 2.22
C PHE A 176 -4.97 -4.03 2.59
N SER A 177 -5.24 -5.27 3.03
CA SER A 177 -6.58 -5.72 3.43
C SER A 177 -7.19 -4.88 4.56
N ALA A 178 -6.43 -4.69 5.65
CA ALA A 178 -6.92 -3.96 6.83
C ALA A 178 -7.10 -2.47 6.54
N SER A 179 -6.14 -1.84 5.85
CA SER A 179 -6.23 -0.43 5.46
C SER A 179 -7.46 -0.19 4.58
N TRP A 180 -7.69 -1.07 3.60
CA TRP A 180 -8.85 -0.94 2.74
C TRP A 180 -10.16 -1.15 3.50
N THR A 181 -10.18 -2.04 4.50
CA THR A 181 -11.37 -2.23 5.34
C THR A 181 -11.73 -0.94 6.06
N LEU A 182 -10.75 -0.19 6.56
CA LEU A 182 -10.97 1.13 7.15
C LEU A 182 -11.52 2.13 6.12
N ILE A 183 -11.00 2.14 4.90
CA ILE A 183 -11.52 3.00 3.82
C ILE A 183 -12.97 2.65 3.47
N ILE A 184 -13.31 1.36 3.39
CA ILE A 184 -14.70 0.92 3.15
C ILE A 184 -15.59 1.34 4.31
N LEU A 185 -15.21 1.08 5.56
CA LEU A 185 -15.98 1.52 6.72
C LEU A 185 -16.22 3.02 6.70
N GLU A 186 -15.18 3.80 6.46
CA GLU A 186 -15.28 5.26 6.38
C GLU A 186 -16.22 5.69 5.26
N SER A 187 -16.15 5.07 4.08
CA SER A 187 -17.03 5.41 2.96
C SER A 187 -18.52 5.20 3.23
N TRP A 188 -18.87 4.23 4.09
CA TRP A 188 -20.24 3.91 4.47
C TRP A 188 -20.74 4.67 5.70
N ARG A 189 -19.94 5.54 6.29
CA ARG A 189 -20.40 6.41 7.39
C ARG A 189 -21.41 7.41 6.86
N LYS A 190 -22.51 7.60 7.60
CA LYS A 190 -23.59 8.52 7.24
C LYS A 190 -23.10 9.94 6.94
N GLY A 191 -22.10 10.43 7.69
CA GLY A 191 -21.49 11.75 7.52
C GLY A 191 -20.66 11.91 6.24
N ASN A 192 -20.31 10.81 5.57
CA ASN A 192 -19.57 10.82 4.31
C ASN A 192 -20.49 10.71 3.08
N ALA A 193 -21.79 10.47 3.27
CA ALA A 193 -22.75 10.41 2.18
C ALA A 193 -22.71 11.71 1.35
N GLY A 194 -22.54 11.57 0.03
CA GLY A 194 -22.43 12.72 -0.89
C GLY A 194 -21.05 13.39 -0.93
N THR A 195 -20.05 12.89 -0.21
CA THR A 195 -18.66 13.35 -0.29
C THR A 195 -17.83 12.44 -1.20
N ILE A 196 -16.62 12.87 -1.54
CA ILE A 196 -15.67 12.04 -2.28
C ILE A 196 -15.26 10.78 -1.50
N ALA A 197 -15.28 10.81 -0.16
CA ALA A 197 -14.94 9.67 0.68
C ALA A 197 -15.95 8.49 0.56
N ALA A 198 -17.16 8.73 0.04
CA ALA A 198 -18.16 7.68 -0.20
C ALA A 198 -17.87 6.80 -1.43
N HIS A 199 -16.79 7.05 -2.17
CA HIS A 199 -16.48 6.37 -3.43
C HIS A 199 -15.18 5.54 -3.34
N PRO A 200 -15.14 4.48 -2.51
CA PRO A 200 -13.93 3.73 -2.27
C PRO A 200 -13.44 3.01 -3.53
N THR A 201 -14.34 2.55 -4.41
CA THR A 201 -13.98 1.86 -5.66
C THR A 201 -13.03 2.68 -6.53
N MET A 202 -13.30 3.98 -6.70
CA MET A 202 -12.48 4.86 -7.53
C MET A 202 -11.03 4.86 -7.04
N PHE A 203 -10.85 5.06 -5.73
CA PHE A 203 -9.53 5.06 -5.12
C PHE A 203 -8.87 3.68 -5.11
N GLY A 204 -9.67 2.60 -5.04
CA GLY A 204 -9.15 1.23 -5.08
C GLY A 204 -8.60 0.88 -6.44
N LEU A 205 -9.29 1.28 -7.50
CA LEU A 205 -8.81 1.13 -8.87
C LEU A 205 -7.58 2.01 -9.13
N ILE A 206 -7.55 3.24 -8.59
CA ILE A 206 -6.35 4.09 -8.61
C ILE A 206 -5.18 3.39 -7.89
N ALA A 207 -5.41 2.78 -6.73
CA ALA A 207 -4.39 2.05 -5.98
C ALA A 207 -3.85 0.83 -6.74
N GLN A 208 -4.68 0.18 -7.57
CA GLN A 208 -4.28 -0.96 -8.39
C GLN A 208 -3.49 -0.54 -9.63
N VAL A 209 -3.84 0.59 -10.25
CA VAL A 209 -3.17 1.08 -11.46
C VAL A 209 -1.88 1.82 -11.14
N LEU A 210 -1.90 2.66 -10.10
CA LEU A 210 -0.70 3.41 -9.69
C LEU A 210 0.07 2.62 -8.64
N THR A 211 -0.46 2.55 -7.42
CA THR A 211 0.11 1.81 -6.29
C THR A 211 -0.69 2.11 -5.02
N PHE A 212 -0.69 1.19 -4.06
CA PHE A 212 -1.29 1.38 -2.74
C PHE A 212 -0.73 2.61 -2.02
N ALA A 213 0.57 2.86 -2.11
CA ALA A 213 1.26 4.05 -1.59
C ALA A 213 0.77 5.37 -2.17
N PHE A 214 0.18 5.36 -3.37
CA PHE A 214 -0.43 6.56 -3.95
C PHE A 214 -1.88 6.69 -3.49
N GLY A 215 -2.66 5.62 -3.65
CA GLY A 215 -4.11 5.61 -3.45
C GLY A 215 -4.52 5.85 -2.00
N ILE A 216 -3.83 5.24 -1.03
CA ILE A 216 -4.18 5.38 0.39
C ILE A 216 -3.99 6.81 0.90
N PRO A 217 -2.79 7.43 0.82
CA PRO A 217 -2.60 8.78 1.33
C PRO A 217 -3.51 9.80 0.61
N LEU A 218 -3.77 9.61 -0.68
CA LEU A 218 -4.69 10.46 -1.44
C LEU A 218 -6.11 10.39 -0.86
N THR A 219 -6.62 9.18 -0.67
CA THR A 219 -7.97 8.94 -0.13
C THR A 219 -8.09 9.51 1.28
N CYS A 220 -7.10 9.23 2.13
CA CYS A 220 -7.05 9.72 3.50
C CYS A 220 -6.99 11.26 3.55
N GLY A 221 -6.17 11.90 2.71
CA GLY A 221 -6.06 13.36 2.64
C GLY A 221 -7.35 14.03 2.16
N LEU A 222 -8.02 13.45 1.16
CA LEU A 222 -9.31 13.91 0.67
C LEU A 222 -10.42 13.74 1.72
N GLN A 223 -10.43 12.60 2.43
CA GLN A 223 -11.38 12.37 3.51
C GLN A 223 -11.18 13.37 4.65
N LEU A 224 -9.94 13.62 5.08
CA LEU A 224 -9.66 14.65 6.09
C LEU A 224 -10.09 16.05 5.63
N GLY A 225 -10.09 16.34 4.32
CA GLY A 225 -10.48 17.64 3.79
C GLY A 225 -12.00 17.84 3.64
N CYS A 226 -12.74 16.79 3.28
CA CYS A 226 -14.14 16.90 2.87
C CYS A 226 -15.14 16.20 3.79
N SER A 227 -14.69 15.56 4.86
CA SER A 227 -15.56 14.81 5.76
C SER A 227 -15.90 15.53 7.06
N ILE A 228 -17.18 15.51 7.44
CA ILE A 228 -17.62 15.93 8.78
C ILE A 228 -17.18 14.95 9.88
N THR A 229 -16.99 13.66 9.56
CA THR A 229 -16.53 12.65 10.52
C THR A 229 -15.09 12.92 10.98
N ALA A 230 -14.32 13.66 10.18
CA ALA A 230 -12.96 14.08 10.55
C ALA A 230 -12.93 15.27 11.51
N HIS A 231 -13.84 16.24 11.34
CA HIS A 231 -13.77 17.53 12.03
C HIS A 231 -14.70 17.65 13.23
N SER A 232 -15.83 16.95 13.20
CA SER A 232 -16.87 17.02 14.23
C SER A 232 -17.48 15.62 14.39
N PRO A 233 -16.71 14.64 14.87
CA PRO A 233 -17.19 13.26 14.98
C PRO A 233 -18.33 13.16 15.99
N HIS A 234 -19.43 12.51 15.60
CA HIS A 234 -20.64 12.34 16.40
C HIS A 234 -21.27 10.99 16.09
N ALA A 235 -21.89 10.32 17.06
CA ALA A 235 -22.44 8.97 16.89
C ALA A 235 -23.34 8.82 15.64
N ASP A 236 -24.15 9.83 15.32
CA ASP A 236 -25.01 9.82 14.13
C ASP A 236 -24.24 9.94 12.80
N ASN A 237 -23.13 10.68 12.75
CA ASN A 237 -22.38 10.88 11.52
C ASN A 237 -21.38 9.74 11.25
N ILE A 238 -20.87 9.09 12.30
CA ILE A 238 -19.99 7.92 12.13
C ILE A 238 -20.75 6.61 11.95
N ARG A 239 -22.08 6.62 12.03
CA ARG A 239 -22.92 5.42 11.91
C ARG A 239 -22.81 4.78 10.52
N ILE A 240 -22.71 3.45 10.52
CA ILE A 240 -22.70 2.60 9.33
C ILE A 240 -23.93 1.68 9.34
N PRO A 241 -24.59 1.42 8.19
CA PRO A 241 -25.70 0.47 8.13
C PRO A 241 -25.29 -0.93 8.63
N ARG A 242 -26.13 -1.55 9.47
CA ARG A 242 -25.82 -2.87 10.06
C ARG A 242 -25.66 -3.97 9.02
N ALA A 243 -26.44 -3.93 7.94
CA ALA A 243 -26.33 -4.85 6.81
C ALA A 243 -24.91 -4.89 6.24
N VAL A 244 -24.30 -3.72 6.07
CA VAL A 244 -22.90 -3.58 5.62
C VAL A 244 -21.96 -4.21 6.63
N LEU A 245 -22.07 -3.85 7.92
CA LEU A 245 -21.16 -4.35 8.97
C LEU A 245 -21.19 -5.88 9.12
N VAL A 246 -22.37 -6.48 9.04
CA VAL A 246 -22.52 -7.94 9.16
C VAL A 246 -21.96 -8.67 7.94
N ALA A 247 -22.17 -8.12 6.74
CA ALA A 247 -21.72 -8.75 5.51
C ALA A 247 -20.23 -8.53 5.21
N LEU A 248 -19.64 -7.42 5.70
CA LEU A 248 -18.34 -6.95 5.23
C LEU A 248 -17.20 -7.97 5.37
N PRO A 249 -17.03 -8.70 6.49
CA PRO A 249 -15.95 -9.67 6.58
C PRO A 249 -16.11 -10.85 5.62
N LEU A 250 -17.34 -11.34 5.39
CA LEU A 250 -17.59 -12.36 4.37
C LEU A 250 -17.30 -11.82 2.95
N ILE A 251 -17.69 -10.57 2.68
CA ILE A 251 -17.38 -9.91 1.41
C ILE A 251 -15.87 -9.80 1.21
N TYR A 252 -15.09 -9.49 2.25
CA TYR A 252 -13.63 -9.46 2.18
C TYR A 252 -13.03 -10.85 1.96
N VAL A 253 -13.58 -11.89 2.60
CA VAL A 253 -13.15 -13.26 2.36
C VAL A 253 -13.33 -13.63 0.88
N VAL A 254 -14.51 -13.40 0.32
CA VAL A 254 -14.84 -13.77 -1.07
C VAL A 254 -14.16 -12.85 -2.09
N GLY A 255 -14.22 -11.55 -1.85
CA GLY A 255 -13.78 -10.52 -2.80
C GLY A 255 -12.28 -10.29 -2.80
N TYR A 256 -11.57 -10.59 -1.71
CA TYR A 256 -10.14 -10.32 -1.56
C TYR A 256 -9.33 -11.55 -1.17
N MET A 257 -9.68 -12.24 -0.07
CA MET A 257 -8.84 -13.31 0.47
C MET A 257 -8.79 -14.54 -0.44
N VAL A 258 -9.94 -15.01 -0.92
CA VAL A 258 -10.01 -16.17 -1.83
C VAL A 258 -9.22 -15.90 -3.11
N PRO A 259 -9.38 -14.75 -3.81
CA PRO A 259 -8.52 -14.39 -4.93
C PRO A 259 -7.02 -14.32 -4.57
N THR A 260 -6.69 -13.80 -3.40
CA THR A 260 -5.29 -13.70 -2.93
C THR A 260 -4.67 -15.09 -2.73
N VAL A 261 -5.42 -16.02 -2.14
CA VAL A 261 -4.98 -17.42 -1.99
C VAL A 261 -4.86 -18.10 -3.35
N ALA A 262 -5.83 -17.89 -4.25
CA ALA A 262 -5.83 -18.48 -5.58
C ALA A 262 -4.58 -18.09 -6.39
N MET A 263 -4.18 -16.81 -6.36
CA MET A 263 -2.96 -16.37 -7.06
C MET A 263 -1.67 -16.84 -6.36
N ALA A 264 -1.71 -17.10 -5.05
CA ALA A 264 -0.58 -17.63 -4.28
C ALA A 264 -0.39 -19.14 -4.43
N LEU A 265 -1.34 -19.87 -5.02
CA LEU A 265 -1.20 -21.31 -5.22
C LEU A 265 0.04 -21.64 -6.09
N PRO A 266 0.80 -22.70 -5.74
CA PRO A 266 1.96 -23.12 -6.52
C PRO A 266 1.59 -23.54 -7.95
N ALA A 267 2.37 -23.05 -8.92
CA ALA A 267 2.32 -23.52 -10.30
C ALA A 267 3.69 -24.08 -10.69
N PRO A 268 3.76 -25.19 -11.44
CA PRO A 268 2.65 -25.97 -12.00
C PRO A 268 2.07 -27.04 -11.06
N SER A 269 2.58 -27.17 -9.82
CA SER A 269 2.31 -28.36 -8.98
C SER A 269 0.89 -28.43 -8.41
N VAL A 270 0.20 -27.30 -8.23
CA VAL A 270 -1.19 -27.25 -7.73
C VAL A 270 -2.14 -26.71 -8.80
N ILE A 271 -1.76 -25.63 -9.48
CA ILE A 271 -2.50 -25.05 -10.60
C ILE A 271 -1.60 -24.91 -11.84
N SER A 272 -2.19 -24.84 -13.03
CA SER A 272 -1.40 -24.58 -14.24
C SER A 272 -0.80 -23.17 -14.25
N VAL A 273 0.28 -22.99 -15.01
CA VAL A 273 0.93 -21.68 -15.19
C VAL A 273 -0.04 -20.66 -15.78
N ASP A 274 -0.89 -21.07 -16.73
CA ASP A 274 -1.92 -20.21 -17.32
C ASP A 274 -2.98 -19.81 -16.29
N LEU A 275 -3.48 -20.78 -15.49
CA LEU A 275 -4.48 -20.49 -14.46
C LEU A 275 -3.94 -19.53 -13.39
N LYS A 276 -2.64 -19.59 -13.07
CA LYS A 276 -2.01 -18.61 -12.16
C LYS A 276 -2.05 -17.19 -12.72
N GLN A 277 -1.77 -17.02 -14.02
CA GLN A 277 -1.87 -15.71 -14.67
C GLN A 277 -3.30 -15.18 -14.67
N VAL A 278 -4.29 -16.04 -14.92
CA VAL A 278 -5.72 -15.69 -14.82
C VAL A 278 -6.09 -15.30 -13.37
N ALA A 279 -5.62 -16.04 -12.37
CA ALA A 279 -5.87 -15.73 -10.97
C ALA A 279 -5.28 -14.38 -10.55
N ILE A 280 -4.07 -14.04 -11.03
CA ILE A 280 -3.45 -12.73 -10.81
C ILE A 280 -4.28 -11.62 -11.47
N ALA A 281 -4.64 -11.77 -12.74
CA ALA A 281 -5.45 -10.78 -13.45
C ALA A 281 -6.81 -10.56 -12.78
N PHE A 282 -7.46 -11.64 -12.32
CA PHE A 282 -8.74 -11.58 -11.60
C PHE A 282 -8.62 -10.91 -10.22
N TRP A 283 -7.46 -11.01 -9.56
CA TRP A 283 -7.22 -10.35 -8.28
C TRP A 283 -7.20 -8.83 -8.41
N HIS A 284 -6.58 -8.24 -9.44
CA HIS A 284 -6.44 -6.78 -9.55
C HIS A 284 -7.74 -5.95 -9.37
N PRO A 285 -8.86 -6.27 -10.03
CA PRO A 285 -10.12 -5.54 -9.86
C PRO A 285 -10.86 -5.79 -8.53
N TRP A 286 -10.27 -6.51 -7.55
CA TRP A 286 -10.91 -6.83 -6.28
C TRP A 286 -11.58 -5.65 -5.54
N PRO A 287 -11.05 -4.41 -5.53
CA PRO A 287 -11.70 -3.31 -4.83
C PRO A 287 -13.08 -2.98 -5.42
N ALA A 288 -13.27 -3.21 -6.73
CA ALA A 288 -14.56 -3.05 -7.37
C ALA A 288 -15.53 -4.14 -6.93
N TYR A 289 -15.10 -5.39 -6.90
CA TYR A 289 -15.95 -6.51 -6.45
C TYR A 289 -16.39 -6.34 -5.00
N VAL A 290 -15.48 -5.94 -4.10
CA VAL A 290 -15.80 -5.66 -2.69
C VAL A 290 -16.85 -4.55 -2.57
N SER A 291 -16.70 -3.44 -3.29
CA SER A 291 -17.67 -2.34 -3.25
C SER A 291 -19.02 -2.70 -3.86
N ILE A 292 -19.04 -3.46 -4.96
CA ILE A 292 -20.26 -3.96 -5.59
C ILE A 292 -21.00 -4.89 -4.63
N LEU A 293 -20.31 -5.87 -4.05
CA LEU A 293 -20.88 -6.82 -3.10
C LEU A 293 -21.37 -6.10 -1.82
N THR A 294 -20.65 -5.09 -1.35
CA THR A 294 -21.07 -4.29 -0.18
C THR A 294 -22.33 -3.49 -0.48
N THR A 295 -22.41 -2.89 -1.66
CA THR A 295 -23.62 -2.18 -2.11
C THR A 295 -24.79 -3.13 -2.28
N PHE A 296 -24.56 -4.30 -2.88
CA PHE A 296 -25.58 -5.34 -3.04
C PHE A 296 -26.08 -5.84 -1.68
N ALA A 297 -25.18 -6.11 -0.73
CA ALA A 297 -25.54 -6.49 0.63
C ALA A 297 -26.35 -5.40 1.34
N TYR A 298 -25.98 -4.13 1.17
CA TYR A 298 -26.78 -3.02 1.69
C TYR A 298 -28.21 -3.04 1.10
N LEU A 299 -28.35 -3.12 -0.22
CA LEU A 299 -29.66 -3.07 -0.89
C LEU A 299 -30.56 -4.27 -0.54
N THR A 300 -29.97 -5.46 -0.43
CA THR A 300 -30.72 -6.71 -0.22
C THR A 300 -30.93 -7.05 1.24
N LEU A 301 -29.96 -6.77 2.12
CA LEU A 301 -30.01 -7.20 3.51
C LEU A 301 -30.56 -6.14 4.46
N SER A 302 -30.54 -4.84 4.09
CA SER A 302 -31.03 -3.77 4.98
C SER A 302 -32.47 -3.97 5.50
N PRO A 303 -33.45 -4.46 4.70
CA PRO A 303 -34.80 -4.73 5.21
C PRO A 303 -34.85 -5.73 6.37
N PHE A 304 -33.86 -6.64 6.47
CA PHE A 304 -33.80 -7.68 7.50
C PHE A 304 -33.10 -7.24 8.79
N PHE A 305 -32.45 -6.06 8.78
CA PHE A 305 -31.70 -5.56 9.93
C PHE A 305 -32.38 -4.33 10.53
N SER A 306 -32.90 -4.48 11.75
CA SER A 306 -33.39 -3.35 12.52
C SER A 306 -32.26 -2.41 12.93
N ASN A 307 -32.60 -1.13 13.10
CA ASN A 307 -31.64 -0.06 13.38
C ASN A 307 -31.24 -0.03 14.87
N ASN A 308 -30.82 -1.17 15.42
CA ASN A 308 -30.43 -1.36 16.82
C ASN A 308 -28.97 -0.94 17.03
N HIS A 309 -28.78 0.13 17.82
CA HIS A 309 -27.47 0.70 18.12
C HIS A 309 -26.48 -0.30 18.73
N ARG A 310 -26.90 -1.07 19.75
CA ARG A 310 -26.03 -2.03 20.43
C ARG A 310 -25.57 -3.13 19.47
N ALA A 311 -26.49 -3.62 18.64
CA ALA A 311 -26.19 -4.65 17.67
C ALA A 311 -25.27 -4.13 16.55
N SER A 312 -25.47 -2.90 16.08
CA SER A 312 -24.56 -2.25 15.13
C SER A 312 -23.15 -2.10 15.70
N MET A 313 -23.01 -1.66 16.96
CA MET A 313 -21.70 -1.58 17.62
C MET A 313 -21.02 -2.93 17.75
N SER A 314 -21.77 -3.96 18.13
CA SER A 314 -21.22 -5.33 18.19
C SER A 314 -20.72 -5.80 16.82
N SER A 315 -21.47 -5.53 15.74
CA SER A 315 -21.03 -5.86 14.38
C SER A 315 -19.80 -5.05 13.96
N LEU A 316 -19.73 -3.77 14.30
CA LEU A 316 -18.58 -2.91 14.01
C LEU A 316 -17.30 -3.41 14.71
N ARG A 317 -17.39 -3.76 16.00
CA ARG A 317 -16.28 -4.39 16.76
C ARG A 317 -15.78 -5.65 16.08
N TRP A 318 -16.69 -6.47 15.54
CA TRP A 318 -16.31 -7.69 14.84
C TRP A 318 -15.57 -7.40 13.53
N VAL A 319 -15.96 -6.36 12.77
CA VAL A 319 -15.20 -5.92 11.59
C VAL A 319 -13.81 -5.43 11.98
N TYR A 320 -13.69 -4.65 13.06
CA TYR A 320 -12.38 -4.20 13.54
C TYR A 320 -11.50 -5.36 14.00
N ALA A 321 -12.04 -6.29 14.78
CA ALA A 321 -11.33 -7.50 15.19
C ALA A 321 -10.86 -8.31 13.97
N PHE A 322 -11.70 -8.46 12.95
CA PHE A 322 -11.34 -9.11 11.68
C PHE A 322 -10.20 -8.38 10.96
N ALA A 323 -10.29 -7.06 10.78
CA ALA A 323 -9.26 -6.27 10.12
C ALA A 323 -7.94 -6.28 10.90
N PHE A 324 -8.01 -6.16 12.24
CA PHE A 324 -6.87 -6.24 13.13
C PHE A 324 -6.19 -7.61 13.05
N ALA A 325 -6.95 -8.70 13.08
CA ALA A 325 -6.43 -10.06 12.96
C ALA A 325 -5.70 -10.28 11.63
N ASN A 326 -6.27 -9.80 10.51
CA ASN A 326 -5.62 -9.92 9.20
C ASN A 326 -4.30 -9.15 9.12
N ALA A 327 -4.27 -7.90 9.58
CA ALA A 327 -3.03 -7.12 9.61
C ALA A 327 -1.98 -7.77 10.53
N SER A 328 -2.40 -8.15 11.75
CA SER A 328 -1.50 -8.69 12.77
C SER A 328 -0.94 -10.05 12.37
N LEU A 329 -1.77 -10.95 11.86
CA LEU A 329 -1.34 -12.30 11.49
C LEU A 329 -0.31 -12.25 10.37
N SER A 330 -0.57 -11.49 9.30
CA SER A 330 0.39 -11.32 8.21
C SER A 330 1.69 -10.67 8.68
N HIS A 331 1.62 -9.64 9.53
CA HIS A 331 2.80 -8.97 10.11
C HIS A 331 3.63 -9.95 10.94
N ILE A 332 2.98 -10.66 11.88
CA ILE A 332 3.64 -11.61 12.77
C ILE A 332 4.26 -12.75 11.96
N VAL A 333 3.55 -13.32 10.98
CA VAL A 333 4.09 -14.39 10.13
C VAL A 333 5.33 -13.91 9.38
N SER A 334 5.27 -12.75 8.72
CA SER A 334 6.41 -12.21 7.97
C SER A 334 7.62 -11.94 8.86
N TRP A 335 7.43 -11.36 10.05
CA TRP A 335 8.53 -11.09 10.97
C TRP A 335 9.06 -12.34 11.66
N VAL A 336 8.21 -13.27 12.09
CA VAL A 336 8.64 -14.49 12.78
C VAL A 336 9.45 -15.37 11.84
N VAL A 337 8.99 -15.60 10.62
CA VAL A 337 9.74 -16.40 9.63
C VAL A 337 11.09 -15.75 9.34
N SER A 338 11.11 -14.43 9.18
CA SER A 338 12.35 -13.71 8.89
C SER A 338 13.32 -13.69 10.08
N LEU A 339 12.85 -13.44 11.30
CA LEU A 339 13.69 -13.44 12.50
C LEU A 339 14.20 -14.85 12.85
N ALA A 340 13.42 -15.89 12.55
CA ALA A 340 13.83 -17.27 12.80
C ALA A 340 15.09 -17.66 12.00
N THR A 341 15.36 -17.02 10.85
CA THR A 341 16.61 -17.26 10.09
C THR A 341 17.85 -16.74 10.81
N VAL A 342 17.68 -15.84 11.80
CA VAL A 342 18.76 -15.29 12.63
C VAL A 342 18.84 -16.01 13.97
N VAL A 343 17.69 -16.22 14.63
CA VAL A 343 17.63 -16.78 15.99
C VAL A 343 17.81 -18.29 16.00
N VAL A 344 17.26 -19.00 15.01
CA VAL A 344 17.29 -20.46 14.91
C VAL A 344 17.58 -20.90 13.46
N PRO A 345 18.74 -20.52 12.89
CA PRO A 345 19.06 -20.74 11.47
C PRO A 345 19.02 -22.22 11.05
N VAL A 346 19.23 -23.15 11.98
CA VAL A 346 19.20 -24.61 11.74
C VAL A 346 17.85 -25.13 11.24
N LEU A 347 16.76 -24.37 11.40
CA LEU A 347 15.44 -24.73 10.86
C LEU A 347 15.30 -24.47 9.36
N PHE A 348 16.26 -23.78 8.74
CA PHE A 348 16.22 -23.36 7.35
C PHE A 348 17.34 -24.00 6.54
N GLU A 349 17.07 -24.28 5.27
CA GLU A 349 18.15 -24.60 4.33
C GLU A 349 19.03 -23.36 4.11
N GLU A 350 20.36 -23.57 4.00
CA GLU A 350 21.34 -22.48 3.90
C GLU A 350 21.03 -21.48 2.78
N ARG A 351 20.50 -21.97 1.65
CA ARG A 351 20.12 -21.13 0.49
C ARG A 351 19.03 -20.09 0.79
N PHE A 352 18.22 -20.30 1.83
CA PHE A 352 17.13 -19.39 2.20
C PHE A 352 17.51 -18.40 3.31
N LEU A 353 18.60 -18.67 4.05
CA LEU A 353 19.00 -17.81 5.18
C LEU A 353 19.24 -16.37 4.74
N GLY A 354 19.93 -16.17 3.62
CA GLY A 354 20.17 -14.84 3.07
C GLY A 354 18.88 -14.16 2.61
N SER A 355 18.10 -14.79 1.73
CA SER A 355 16.93 -14.15 1.13
C SER A 355 15.80 -13.86 2.13
N LEU A 356 15.66 -14.68 3.18
CA LEU A 356 14.67 -14.49 4.24
C LEU A 356 15.19 -13.67 5.43
N HIS A 357 16.45 -13.24 5.43
CA HIS A 357 17.02 -12.42 6.50
C HIS A 357 16.25 -11.09 6.65
N PRO A 358 15.98 -10.58 7.88
CA PRO A 358 15.18 -9.36 8.08
C PRO A 358 15.71 -8.15 7.33
N ALA A 359 17.05 -8.02 7.25
CA ALA A 359 17.70 -6.94 6.51
C ALA A 359 17.51 -7.04 4.99
N ASN A 360 17.14 -8.18 4.44
CA ASN A 360 16.86 -8.33 3.00
C ASN A 360 15.37 -8.25 2.70
N VAL A 361 14.52 -8.76 3.60
CA VAL A 361 13.06 -8.69 3.45
C VAL A 361 12.55 -7.26 3.61
N PHE A 362 13.00 -6.55 4.65
CA PHE A 362 12.39 -5.28 5.09
C PHE A 362 13.25 -4.02 4.89
N SER A 363 14.52 -4.14 4.48
CA SER A 363 15.37 -2.96 4.28
C SER A 363 14.93 -2.13 3.09
N VAL A 364 14.78 -0.82 3.28
CA VAL A 364 14.36 0.09 2.21
C VAL A 364 15.57 0.70 1.54
N SER A 365 15.80 0.34 0.28
CA SER A 365 16.84 0.98 -0.53
C SER A 365 16.43 2.38 -0.95
N LEU A 366 17.33 3.34 -0.84
CA LEU A 366 17.05 4.75 -1.16
C LEU A 366 17.18 5.02 -2.67
N PRO A 367 16.35 5.88 -3.28
CA PRO A 367 16.46 6.21 -4.71
C PRO A 367 17.81 6.77 -5.15
N TRP A 368 18.55 7.40 -4.23
CA TRP A 368 19.89 7.96 -4.48
C TRP A 368 21.04 7.02 -4.09
N SER A 369 20.76 5.75 -3.80
CA SER A 369 21.80 4.74 -3.45
C SER A 369 22.66 4.30 -4.64
N GLY A 370 22.20 4.52 -5.87
CA GLY A 370 22.83 3.96 -7.07
C GLY A 370 22.54 2.48 -7.30
N LEU A 371 21.60 1.88 -6.55
CA LEU A 371 21.18 0.49 -6.72
C LEU A 371 20.62 0.25 -8.13
N THR A 372 21.12 -0.80 -8.78
CA THR A 372 20.55 -1.39 -9.99
C THR A 372 20.18 -2.85 -9.72
N VAL A 373 19.07 -3.31 -10.31
CA VAL A 373 18.56 -4.67 -10.09
C VAL A 373 18.91 -5.59 -11.26
N GLY A 374 19.24 -6.84 -10.94
CA GLY A 374 19.66 -7.83 -11.94
C GLY A 374 18.51 -8.62 -12.56
N ASN A 375 17.39 -8.73 -11.83
CA ASN A 375 16.20 -9.46 -12.26
C ASN A 375 14.91 -8.72 -11.86
N LEU A 376 13.78 -9.15 -12.44
CA LEU A 376 12.50 -8.47 -12.21
C LEU A 376 12.03 -8.57 -10.75
N GLY A 377 12.25 -9.73 -10.11
CA GLY A 377 11.88 -9.96 -8.70
C GLY A 377 12.55 -8.97 -7.75
N ASP A 378 13.86 -8.77 -7.87
CA ASP A 378 14.60 -7.79 -7.06
C ASP A 378 14.02 -6.37 -7.20
N GLY A 379 13.69 -5.98 -8.44
CA GLY A 379 13.08 -4.68 -8.72
C GLY A 379 11.69 -4.54 -8.10
N VAL A 380 10.84 -5.56 -8.26
CA VAL A 380 9.50 -5.62 -7.65
C VAL A 380 9.59 -5.58 -6.12
N HIS A 381 10.61 -6.21 -5.53
CA HIS A 381 10.82 -6.17 -4.08
C HIS A 381 11.13 -4.77 -3.58
N VAL A 382 12.07 -4.06 -4.22
CA VAL A 382 12.36 -2.66 -3.90
C VAL A 382 11.12 -1.77 -4.08
N PHE A 383 10.35 -2.00 -5.14
CA PHE A 383 9.09 -1.28 -5.38
C PHE A 383 8.11 -1.51 -4.21
N LEU A 384 7.84 -2.77 -3.87
CA LEU A 384 6.85 -3.11 -2.85
C LEU A 384 7.28 -2.72 -1.43
N GLN A 385 8.58 -2.59 -1.17
CA GLN A 385 9.07 -2.02 0.08
C GLN A 385 8.67 -0.56 0.23
N TRP A 386 8.88 0.28 -0.80
CA TRP A 386 8.42 1.66 -0.78
C TRP A 386 6.89 1.75 -0.75
N ASP A 387 6.22 0.88 -1.49
CA ASP A 387 4.75 0.79 -1.51
C ASP A 387 4.19 0.53 -0.09
N TYR A 388 4.73 -0.50 0.57
CA TYR A 388 4.41 -0.83 1.96
C TYR A 388 4.62 0.36 2.90
N ASN A 389 5.79 0.99 2.84
CA ASN A 389 6.17 2.00 3.83
C ASN A 389 5.35 3.29 3.68
N ILE A 390 5.19 3.80 2.46
CA ILE A 390 4.43 5.03 2.23
C ILE A 390 2.94 4.80 2.52
N GLY A 391 2.38 3.68 2.03
CA GLY A 391 0.97 3.38 2.23
C GLY A 391 0.61 3.14 3.70
N SER A 392 1.42 2.35 4.42
CA SER A 392 1.21 2.09 5.85
C SER A 392 1.41 3.34 6.73
N ALA A 393 2.41 4.18 6.41
CA ALA A 393 2.57 5.46 7.10
C ALA A 393 1.39 6.40 6.83
N GLY A 394 0.88 6.44 5.59
CA GLY A 394 -0.28 7.24 5.22
C GLY A 394 -1.54 6.89 6.01
N VAL A 395 -1.91 5.60 6.07
CA VAL A 395 -3.09 5.17 6.84
C VAL A 395 -2.91 5.37 8.34
N LEU A 396 -1.70 5.19 8.88
CA LEU A 396 -1.43 5.39 10.30
C LEU A 396 -1.52 6.87 10.68
N ILE A 397 -0.92 7.78 9.91
CA ILE A 397 -1.02 9.23 10.12
C ILE A 397 -2.50 9.69 10.06
N TRP A 398 -3.25 9.14 9.11
CA TRP A 398 -4.69 9.38 9.00
C TRP A 398 -5.45 8.92 10.24
N ALA A 399 -5.21 7.70 10.71
CA ALA A 399 -5.85 7.16 11.91
C ALA A 399 -5.52 7.97 13.18
N ILE A 400 -4.25 8.34 13.35
CA ILE A 400 -3.79 9.23 14.44
C ILE A 400 -4.54 10.57 14.40
N SER A 401 -4.72 11.14 13.21
CA SER A 401 -5.41 12.42 13.04
C SER A 401 -6.88 12.33 13.46
N LEU A 402 -7.59 11.27 13.04
CA LEU A 402 -8.98 11.07 13.42
C LEU A 402 -9.14 10.76 14.91
N TYR A 403 -8.23 9.97 15.48
CA TYR A 403 -8.21 9.66 16.90
C TYR A 403 -7.99 10.90 17.77
N THR A 404 -6.98 11.70 17.45
CA THR A 404 -6.65 12.93 18.18
C THR A 404 -7.73 13.99 18.03
N ALA A 405 -8.34 14.11 16.84
CA ALA A 405 -9.47 15.01 16.60
C ALA A 405 -10.68 14.65 17.45
N ALA A 406 -11.05 13.36 17.54
CA ALA A 406 -12.16 12.91 18.37
C ALA A 406 -11.92 13.17 19.86
N HIS A 407 -10.72 12.89 20.37
CA HIS A 407 -10.36 13.18 21.76
C HIS A 407 -10.42 14.67 22.08
N LYS A 408 -9.91 15.53 21.18
CA LYS A 408 -9.97 16.98 21.34
C LYS A 408 -11.40 17.51 21.29
N HIS A 409 -12.29 16.87 20.53
CA HIS A 409 -13.67 17.31 20.37
C HIS A 409 -14.57 16.89 21.55
N LEU A 410 -14.36 15.70 22.10
CA LEU A 410 -15.25 15.09 23.09
C LEU A 410 -14.69 15.09 24.52
N LEU A 411 -13.36 15.01 24.67
CA LEU A 411 -12.66 14.92 25.94
C LEU A 411 -11.50 15.93 25.98
N ASN A 412 -10.48 15.63 26.78
CA ASN A 412 -9.23 16.36 26.82
C ASN A 412 -8.28 15.88 25.71
N PRO A 413 -7.39 16.78 25.20
CA PRO A 413 -6.33 16.38 24.29
C PRO A 413 -5.47 15.24 24.85
N VAL A 414 -5.15 14.27 23.99
CA VAL A 414 -4.31 13.13 24.35
C VAL A 414 -2.88 13.59 24.61
N SER A 415 -2.24 13.04 25.64
CA SER A 415 -0.81 13.28 25.87
C SER A 415 0.03 12.66 24.75
N SER A 416 0.84 13.48 24.07
CA SER A 416 1.65 13.03 22.93
C SER A 416 2.59 11.86 23.27
N PRO A 417 3.28 11.83 24.43
CA PRO A 417 4.17 10.71 24.77
C PRO A 417 3.43 9.37 24.93
N SER A 418 2.25 9.37 25.57
CA SER A 418 1.46 8.15 25.77
C SER A 418 0.95 7.60 24.44
N LEU A 419 0.49 8.49 23.55
CA LEU A 419 0.02 8.10 22.23
C LEU A 419 1.17 7.54 21.38
N LEU A 420 2.33 8.19 21.38
CA LEU A 420 3.52 7.70 20.67
C LEU A 420 3.98 6.34 21.20
N PHE A 421 4.01 6.14 22.52
CA PHE A 421 4.34 4.85 23.12
C PHE A 421 3.36 3.75 22.68
N LYS A 422 2.06 4.03 22.72
CA LYS A 422 1.02 3.11 22.26
C LYS A 422 1.20 2.73 20.78
N ILE A 423 1.41 3.73 19.91
CA ILE A 423 1.59 3.52 18.47
C ILE A 423 2.84 2.69 18.21
N ALA A 424 3.96 2.99 18.88
CA ALA A 424 5.20 2.26 18.74
C ALA A 424 5.02 0.79 19.16
N LEU A 425 4.40 0.53 20.31
CA LEU A 425 4.13 -0.83 20.79
C LEU A 425 3.22 -1.61 19.85
N LEU A 426 2.11 -1.02 19.41
CA LEU A 426 1.17 -1.67 18.48
C LEU A 426 1.82 -1.92 17.11
N THR A 427 2.57 -0.95 16.58
CA THR A 427 3.26 -1.11 15.30
C THR A 427 4.30 -2.22 15.36
N LEU A 428 5.02 -2.33 16.48
CA LEU A 428 6.02 -3.38 16.67
C LEU A 428 5.37 -4.77 16.73
N VAL A 429 4.33 -4.94 17.55
CA VAL A 429 3.73 -6.25 17.85
C VAL A 429 2.75 -6.71 16.76
N ALA A 430 1.93 -5.79 16.25
CA ALA A 430 0.80 -6.09 15.38
C ALA A 430 0.93 -5.46 13.97
N GLY A 431 1.89 -4.57 13.77
CA GLY A 431 2.11 -3.87 12.50
C GLY A 431 1.36 -2.53 12.39
N PRO A 432 1.79 -1.66 11.47
CA PRO A 432 1.29 -0.28 11.38
C PRO A 432 -0.20 -0.20 10.99
N ALA A 433 -0.70 -1.09 10.13
CA ALA A 433 -2.13 -1.10 9.80
C ALA A 433 -2.99 -1.61 10.97
N ALA A 434 -2.53 -2.58 11.76
CA ALA A 434 -3.24 -3.01 12.96
C ALA A 434 -3.29 -1.89 14.00
N ALA A 435 -2.20 -1.14 14.17
CA ALA A 435 -2.19 0.07 14.98
C ALA A 435 -3.21 1.11 14.47
N ALA A 436 -3.30 1.33 13.15
CA ALA A 436 -4.30 2.21 12.57
C ALA A 436 -5.74 1.73 12.82
N VAL A 437 -6.00 0.41 12.70
CA VAL A 437 -7.30 -0.21 13.00
C VAL A 437 -7.68 0.05 14.46
N GLU A 438 -6.76 -0.21 15.39
CA GLU A 438 -6.99 -0.01 16.83
C GLU A 438 -7.32 1.44 17.17
N LEU A 439 -6.59 2.41 16.60
CA LEU A 439 -6.88 3.83 16.80
C LEU A 439 -8.25 4.23 16.27
N ILE A 440 -8.66 3.73 15.10
CA ILE A 440 -9.99 4.00 14.55
C ILE A 440 -11.08 3.29 15.36
N TRP A 441 -10.81 2.09 15.87
CA TRP A 441 -11.73 1.38 16.75
C TRP A 441 -11.96 2.17 18.04
N GLU A 442 -10.92 2.54 18.76
CA GLU A 442 -11.06 3.34 19.99
C GLU A 442 -11.74 4.68 19.75
N ARG A 443 -11.42 5.34 18.62
CA ARG A 443 -12.11 6.58 18.22
C ARG A 443 -13.61 6.37 18.15
N ASP A 444 -14.07 5.29 17.53
CA ASP A 444 -15.49 5.00 17.39
C ASP A 444 -16.12 4.67 18.75
N GLU A 445 -15.49 3.83 19.57
CA GLU A 445 -15.97 3.54 20.93
C GLU A 445 -16.15 4.81 21.77
N LEU A 446 -15.17 5.72 21.70
CA LEU A 446 -15.20 7.00 22.37
C LEU A 446 -16.41 7.83 21.89
N VAL A 447 -16.53 8.02 20.57
CA VAL A 447 -17.58 8.85 19.98
C VAL A 447 -18.97 8.32 20.33
N PHE A 448 -19.17 7.00 20.31
CA PHE A 448 -20.44 6.39 20.68
C PHE A 448 -20.73 6.52 22.18
N THR A 449 -19.73 6.34 23.05
CA THR A 449 -19.91 6.41 24.51
C THR A 449 -20.29 7.82 24.96
N GLU A 450 -19.51 8.83 24.55
CA GLU A 450 -19.70 10.21 25.01
C GLU A 450 -20.97 10.86 24.44
N THR A 451 -21.25 10.61 23.16
CA THR A 451 -22.43 11.20 22.50
C THR A 451 -23.74 10.61 23.03
N VAL A 452 -23.79 9.28 23.26
CA VAL A 452 -25.00 8.61 23.75
C VAL A 452 -25.19 8.86 25.25
N GLY A 453 -24.11 8.90 26.03
CA GLY A 453 -24.13 9.25 27.45
C GLY A 453 -24.72 10.65 27.69
N SER A 454 -24.20 11.65 26.98
CA SER A 454 -24.67 13.04 27.05
C SER A 454 -26.18 13.16 26.77
N ARG A 455 -26.70 12.40 25.80
CA ARG A 455 -28.13 12.41 25.46
C ARG A 455 -29.00 11.80 26.56
N GLN A 456 -28.53 10.74 27.20
CA GLN A 456 -29.25 10.11 28.31
C GLN A 456 -29.31 11.02 29.53
N GLU A 457 -28.22 11.71 29.85
CA GLU A 457 -28.17 12.69 30.95
C GLU A 457 -29.09 13.88 30.69
N ALA A 458 -29.06 14.46 29.49
CA ALA A 458 -29.96 15.55 29.11
C ALA A 458 -31.44 15.14 29.21
N SER A 459 -31.78 13.91 28.80
CA SER A 459 -33.16 13.38 28.90
C SER A 459 -33.60 13.11 30.35
N LYS A 460 -32.67 12.78 31.24
CA LYS A 460 -32.96 12.62 32.68
C LYS A 460 -33.16 13.98 33.33
N ALA A 461 -32.34 14.97 32.99
CA ALA A 461 -32.45 16.34 33.49
C ALA A 461 -33.76 17.02 33.04
N SER A 462 -34.21 16.79 31.79
CA SER A 462 -35.49 17.33 31.33
C SER A 462 -36.67 16.72 32.11
N LYS A 463 -36.65 15.40 32.35
CA LYS A 463 -37.68 14.70 33.12
C LYS A 463 -37.71 15.08 34.61
N SER A 464 -36.56 15.35 35.22
CA SER A 464 -36.50 15.84 36.61
C SER A 464 -37.01 17.28 36.75
N THR A 465 -36.88 18.08 35.68
CA THR A 465 -37.38 19.47 35.67
C THR A 465 -38.90 19.50 35.46
N GLU A 466 -39.45 18.63 34.62
CA GLU A 466 -40.91 18.50 34.45
C GLU A 466 -41.61 17.90 35.68
N GLY A 467 -40.98 16.95 36.37
CA GLY A 467 -41.53 16.34 37.60
C GLY A 467 -41.48 17.23 38.85
N SER A 468 -40.83 18.40 38.79
CA SER A 468 -40.76 19.36 39.90
C SER A 468 -41.76 20.52 39.75
N VAL A 469 -42.56 20.53 38.69
CA VAL A 469 -43.57 21.58 38.40
C VAL A 469 -45.01 21.08 38.61
N THR A 470 -45.17 19.85 39.11
CA THR A 470 -46.45 19.27 39.59
C THR A 470 -46.40 19.10 41.09
#